data_AF-A0A559JIM6-F1
#
_entry.id   AF-A0A559JIM6-F1
#
_cell.length_a   1.000
_cell.length_b   1.000
_cell.length_c   1.000
_cell.angle_alpha   90.00
_cell.angle_beta   90.00
_cell.angle_gamma   90.00
#
_symmetry.space_group_name_H-M   'P 1'
#
loop_
_entity.id
_entity.type
_entity.pdbx_description
1 polymer ?
#
loop_
_entity_poly.entity_id
_entity_poly.type
_entity_poly.pdbx_seq_one_letter_code
_entity_poly.pdbx_strand_id
1 'polypeptide(L)'
;MNDSEKLDRLLKQALASEEEPEEKLNEELINRYKERNRMKRGTRKRLSAGVLVAVLAVALSATAYAATQLFSSKQVAEHLGEKALAGAFGSSDAIEINKTVTSGGYEVTLHGIVSGAGLRGLDASGISSDRTYAVVSVARQDGSPMPKTSDPEYGKDPFFVSPLIKGLKPWQVNIFTMKGGYAETVVDGIAYRLIECDGVEMFADRGVYLAVSSGGSFFSKDAFVYDEQTGEIAPNGDYAGAAVLFDLPLDKVKADPAKADAYLRELLKEPSDEKTSEASASPGSPEDELVNEMERLNSKIPDAKVLEGSVLEVGYDGKGNIVYDYDGWHVVRLAETLFTEGQTGEWVVAGFSGDDSGYKALQFSKDEQGVVKGRILLLD
;
A
#
# COMPACT_ATOMS: atom_id res chain seq x y z
N MET A 1 -27.46 1.94 -66.87
CA MET A 1 -28.07 1.78 -65.55
C MET A 1 -27.08 1.00 -64.71
N ASN A 2 -26.57 1.64 -63.66
CA ASN A 2 -25.56 1.09 -62.75
C ASN A 2 -26.25 0.18 -61.71
N ASP A 3 -25.60 -0.90 -61.28
CA ASP A 3 -26.11 -1.84 -60.27
C ASP A 3 -26.53 -1.15 -58.97
N SER A 4 -25.89 -0.03 -58.61
CA SER A 4 -26.27 0.81 -57.47
C SER A 4 -27.66 1.46 -57.63
N GLU A 5 -28.02 1.93 -58.84
CA GLU A 5 -29.34 2.51 -59.10
C GLU A 5 -30.44 1.44 -59.11
N LYS A 6 -30.09 0.23 -59.51
CA LYS A 6 -31.00 -0.92 -59.50
C LYS A 6 -31.26 -1.39 -58.06
N LEU A 7 -30.23 -1.39 -57.22
CA LEU A 7 -30.35 -1.72 -55.80
C LEU A 7 -31.17 -0.66 -55.04
N ASP A 8 -30.92 0.62 -55.30
CA ASP A 8 -31.62 1.72 -54.63
C ASP A 8 -33.11 1.77 -54.99
N ARG A 9 -33.45 1.41 -56.24
CA ARG A 9 -34.84 1.28 -56.68
C ARG A 9 -35.55 0.08 -56.05
N LEU A 10 -34.86 -1.06 -55.91
CA LEU A 10 -35.40 -2.24 -55.23
C LEU A 10 -35.62 -1.97 -53.73
N LEU A 11 -34.72 -1.22 -53.09
CA LEU A 11 -34.86 -0.84 -51.68
C LEU A 11 -36.05 0.10 -51.45
N LYS A 12 -36.18 1.13 -52.30
CA LYS A 12 -37.31 2.07 -52.23
C LYS A 12 -38.65 1.40 -52.51
N GLN A 13 -38.69 0.39 -53.36
CA GLN A 13 -39.90 -0.37 -53.65
C GLN A 13 -40.26 -1.36 -52.54
N ALA A 14 -39.27 -1.91 -51.82
CA ALA A 14 -39.50 -2.78 -50.66
C ALA A 14 -39.94 -2.02 -49.40
N LEU A 15 -39.49 -0.77 -49.25
CA LEU A 15 -39.78 0.07 -48.08
C LEU A 15 -41.03 0.95 -48.25
N ALA A 16 -41.62 1.00 -49.44
CA ALA A 16 -42.84 1.77 -49.72
C ALA A 16 -44.14 0.99 -49.46
N SER A 17 -44.11 -0.07 -48.65
CA SER A 17 -45.34 -0.74 -48.21
C SER A 17 -45.94 0.01 -47.02
N GLU A 18 -47.09 0.64 -47.22
CA GLU A 18 -47.93 1.25 -46.16
C GLU A 18 -48.92 0.23 -45.54
N GLU A 19 -48.69 -1.07 -45.69
CA GLU A 19 -49.53 -2.07 -45.05
C GLU A 19 -49.14 -2.25 -43.57
N GLU A 20 -49.98 -1.75 -42.67
CA GLU A 20 -49.95 -2.16 -41.27
C GLU A 20 -50.07 -3.69 -41.17
N PRO A 21 -49.28 -4.35 -40.30
CA PRO A 21 -49.34 -5.79 -40.16
C PRO A 21 -50.75 -6.23 -39.73
N GLU A 22 -51.26 -7.29 -40.35
CA GLU A 22 -52.62 -7.80 -40.10
C GLU A 22 -52.88 -7.99 -38.59
N GLU A 23 -54.01 -7.49 -38.12
CA GLU A 23 -54.42 -7.48 -36.70
C GLU A 23 -54.37 -8.90 -36.07
N LYS A 24 -54.63 -9.93 -36.88
CA LYS A 24 -54.50 -11.35 -36.49
C LYS A 24 -53.09 -11.77 -36.11
N LEU A 25 -52.06 -11.23 -36.76
CA LEU A 25 -50.66 -11.54 -36.45
C LEU A 25 -50.28 -10.94 -35.08
N ASN A 26 -50.80 -9.75 -34.77
CA ASN A 26 -50.61 -9.11 -33.47
C ASN A 26 -51.35 -9.88 -32.36
N GLU A 27 -52.57 -10.34 -32.61
CA GLU A 27 -53.28 -11.21 -31.65
C GLU A 27 -52.56 -12.54 -31.41
N GLU A 28 -52.03 -13.17 -32.47
CA GLU A 28 -51.22 -14.39 -32.33
C GLU A 28 -49.95 -14.15 -31.51
N LEU A 29 -49.23 -13.04 -31.76
CA LEU A 29 -48.02 -12.70 -31.01
C LEU A 29 -48.33 -12.45 -29.53
N ILE A 30 -49.42 -11.73 -29.22
CA ILE A 30 -49.88 -11.48 -27.85
C ILE A 30 -50.27 -12.79 -27.16
N ASN A 31 -50.97 -13.69 -27.85
CA ASN A 31 -51.36 -14.99 -27.29
C ASN A 31 -50.15 -15.90 -27.07
N ARG A 32 -49.20 -15.95 -28.00
CA ARG A 32 -47.94 -16.69 -27.84
C ARG A 32 -47.13 -16.17 -26.66
N TYR A 33 -47.12 -14.85 -26.43
CA TYR A 33 -46.46 -14.23 -25.27
C TYR A 33 -47.16 -14.56 -23.95
N LYS A 34 -48.51 -14.57 -23.94
CA LYS A 34 -49.31 -14.95 -22.76
C LYS A 34 -49.18 -16.43 -22.41
N GLU A 35 -49.15 -17.33 -23.39
CA GLU A 35 -48.92 -18.77 -23.16
C GLU A 35 -47.52 -19.06 -22.63
N ARG A 36 -46.49 -18.40 -23.18
CA ARG A 36 -45.10 -18.56 -22.71
C ARG A 36 -44.90 -18.05 -21.28
N ASN A 37 -45.66 -17.03 -20.86
CA ASN A 37 -45.67 -16.53 -19.48
C ASN A 37 -46.55 -17.35 -18.52
N ARG A 38 -47.56 -18.09 -19.01
CA ARG A 38 -48.44 -18.90 -18.15
C ARG A 38 -47.78 -20.19 -17.65
N MET A 39 -46.72 -20.67 -18.31
CA MET A 39 -46.05 -21.95 -17.99
C MET A 39 -44.83 -21.87 -17.04
N LYS A 40 -44.52 -20.72 -16.42
CA LYS A 40 -43.44 -20.63 -15.40
C LYS A 40 -43.94 -20.34 -13.98
N ARG A 41 -45.17 -20.76 -13.64
CA ARG A 41 -45.66 -20.77 -12.25
C ARG A 41 -45.48 -22.16 -11.62
N GLY A 42 -44.22 -22.54 -11.43
CA GLY A 42 -43.82 -23.60 -10.50
C GLY A 42 -43.43 -22.99 -9.15
N THR A 43 -43.96 -23.56 -8.06
CA THR A 43 -43.87 -23.14 -6.66
C THR A 43 -42.55 -22.46 -6.23
N ARG A 44 -42.58 -21.13 -6.05
CA ARG A 44 -41.63 -20.41 -5.19
C ARG A 44 -42.36 -19.98 -3.93
N LYS A 45 -41.88 -20.46 -2.78
CA LYS A 45 -42.36 -20.07 -1.44
C LYS A 45 -42.34 -18.53 -1.36
N ARG A 46 -43.47 -17.94 -0.97
CA ARG A 46 -43.57 -16.50 -0.73
C ARG A 46 -42.79 -16.17 0.54
N LEU A 47 -41.57 -15.68 0.40
CA LEU A 47 -40.97 -14.85 1.45
C LEU A 47 -41.79 -13.55 1.46
N SER A 48 -42.47 -13.28 2.57
CA SER A 48 -43.29 -12.08 2.74
C SER A 48 -42.43 -10.83 2.50
N ALA A 49 -42.97 -9.83 1.81
CA ALA A 49 -42.30 -8.55 1.54
C ALA A 49 -41.71 -7.89 2.81
N GLY A 50 -42.27 -8.18 4.00
CA GLY A 50 -41.70 -7.74 5.28
C GLY A 50 -40.31 -8.30 5.62
N VAL A 51 -39.94 -9.50 5.14
CA VAL A 51 -38.60 -10.07 5.36
C VAL A 51 -37.59 -9.43 4.40
N LEU A 52 -37.99 -9.10 3.17
CA LEU A 52 -37.11 -8.41 2.24
C LEU A 52 -36.86 -6.96 2.66
N VAL A 53 -37.88 -6.28 3.20
CA VAL A 53 -37.74 -4.94 3.79
C VAL A 53 -36.96 -4.98 5.11
N ALA A 54 -37.10 -6.02 5.94
CA ALA A 54 -36.28 -6.18 7.14
C ALA A 54 -34.82 -6.49 6.82
N VAL A 55 -34.52 -7.29 5.79
CA VAL A 55 -33.14 -7.55 5.33
C VAL A 55 -32.54 -6.31 4.66
N LEU A 56 -33.32 -5.55 3.89
CA LEU A 56 -32.88 -4.25 3.36
C LEU A 56 -32.73 -3.20 4.47
N ALA A 57 -33.59 -3.19 5.49
CA ALA A 57 -33.48 -2.28 6.62
C ALA A 57 -32.32 -2.66 7.57
N VAL A 58 -32.00 -3.95 7.73
CA VAL A 58 -30.82 -4.41 8.50
C VAL A 58 -29.52 -4.17 7.71
N ALA A 59 -29.55 -4.35 6.38
CA ALA A 59 -28.42 -4.00 5.51
C ALA A 59 -28.20 -2.48 5.41
N LEU A 60 -29.27 -1.68 5.48
CA LEU A 60 -29.19 -0.21 5.46
C LEU A 60 -29.01 0.41 6.85
N SER A 61 -29.34 -0.29 7.95
CA SER A 61 -29.07 0.18 9.31
C SER A 61 -27.62 0.01 9.74
N ALA A 62 -26.83 -0.77 9.00
CA ALA A 62 -25.38 -0.84 9.16
C ALA A 62 -24.62 0.18 8.29
N THR A 63 -25.28 0.81 7.30
CA THR A 63 -24.66 1.83 6.42
C THR A 63 -24.99 3.26 6.83
N ALA A 64 -25.34 3.47 8.10
CA ALA A 64 -25.37 4.80 8.70
C ALA A 64 -24.09 5.08 9.50
N TYR A 65 -22.95 4.54 9.07
CA TYR A 65 -21.71 5.23 9.38
C TYR A 65 -21.66 6.45 8.48
N ALA A 66 -21.41 7.62 9.06
CA ALA A 66 -21.27 8.85 8.30
C ALA A 66 -20.41 8.57 7.06
N ALA A 67 -20.86 9.02 5.87
CA ALA A 67 -19.96 9.16 4.75
C ALA A 67 -18.92 10.21 5.18
N THR A 68 -17.89 9.79 5.92
CA THR A 68 -16.73 10.60 6.21
C THR A 68 -16.16 10.91 4.84
N GLN A 69 -16.10 12.20 4.49
CA GLN A 69 -15.32 12.59 3.34
C GLN A 69 -13.88 12.21 3.67
N LEU A 70 -13.45 11.04 3.19
CA LEU A 70 -12.07 10.64 3.32
C LEU A 70 -11.19 11.69 2.64
N PHE A 71 -10.01 11.90 3.20
CA PHE A 71 -9.03 12.76 2.56
C PHE A 71 -8.61 12.14 1.24
N SER A 72 -8.59 12.96 0.18
CA SER A 72 -7.96 12.60 -1.09
C SER A 72 -6.44 12.40 -0.90
N SER A 73 -5.79 11.69 -1.82
CA SER A 73 -4.33 11.50 -1.80
C SER A 73 -3.57 12.83 -1.72
N LYS A 74 -4.09 13.88 -2.38
CA LYS A 74 -3.55 15.24 -2.29
C LYS A 74 -3.64 15.79 -0.87
N GLN A 75 -4.81 15.72 -0.23
CA GLN A 75 -5.01 16.23 1.13
C GLN A 75 -4.17 15.47 2.16
N VAL A 76 -3.99 14.16 1.98
CA VAL A 76 -3.09 13.36 2.82
C VAL A 76 -1.65 13.85 2.68
N ALA A 77 -1.16 14.04 1.45
CA ALA A 77 0.19 14.57 1.22
C ALA A 77 0.35 16.00 1.80
N GLU A 78 -0.64 16.89 1.66
CA GLU A 78 -0.62 18.22 2.27
C GLU A 78 -0.53 18.15 3.81
N HIS A 79 -1.29 17.24 4.41
CA HIS A 79 -1.32 17.06 5.86
C HIS A 79 0.02 16.50 6.40
N LEU A 80 0.72 15.70 5.60
CA LEU A 80 2.06 15.19 5.90
C LEU A 80 3.17 16.21 5.58
N GLY A 81 2.84 17.41 5.10
CA GLY A 81 3.81 18.44 4.74
C GLY A 81 4.45 18.26 3.35
N GLU A 82 4.01 17.25 2.59
CA GLU A 82 4.55 16.86 1.29
C GLU A 82 3.92 17.66 0.14
N LYS A 83 4.17 18.97 0.11
CA LYS A 83 3.55 19.90 -0.87
C LYS A 83 3.83 19.51 -2.34
N ALA A 84 5.03 19.03 -2.63
CA ALA A 84 5.39 18.60 -3.98
C ALA A 84 4.60 17.35 -4.40
N LEU A 85 4.49 16.34 -3.53
CA LEU A 85 3.67 15.15 -3.78
C LEU A 85 2.18 15.48 -3.83
N ALA A 86 1.69 16.42 -3.02
CA ALA A 86 0.32 16.91 -3.12
C ALA A 86 0.01 17.48 -4.51
N GLY A 87 0.95 18.23 -5.08
CA GLY A 87 0.88 18.70 -6.47
C GLY A 87 0.84 17.53 -7.48
N ALA A 88 1.69 16.52 -7.29
CA ALA A 88 1.72 15.32 -8.13
C ALA A 88 0.40 14.55 -8.09
N PHE A 89 -0.16 14.30 -6.90
CA PHE A 89 -1.46 13.65 -6.72
C PHE A 89 -2.64 14.47 -7.27
N GLY A 90 -2.51 15.79 -7.36
CA GLY A 90 -3.50 16.67 -7.98
C GLY A 90 -3.35 16.81 -9.50
N SER A 91 -2.33 16.18 -10.10
CA SER A 91 -2.07 16.26 -11.55
C SER A 91 -2.87 15.22 -12.33
N SER A 92 -2.93 15.38 -13.65
CA SER A 92 -3.55 14.40 -14.55
C SER A 92 -2.74 13.10 -14.69
N ASP A 93 -1.49 13.08 -14.22
CA ASP A 93 -0.61 11.91 -14.27
C ASP A 93 -0.81 10.97 -13.07
N ALA A 94 -1.53 11.42 -12.03
CA ALA A 94 -1.94 10.58 -10.92
C ALA A 94 -3.17 9.75 -11.29
N ILE A 95 -3.22 8.53 -10.76
CA ILE A 95 -4.35 7.63 -10.90
C ILE A 95 -5.19 7.70 -9.63
N GLU A 96 -6.40 8.21 -9.75
CA GLU A 96 -7.41 8.19 -8.70
C GLU A 96 -8.17 6.85 -8.73
N ILE A 97 -8.28 6.19 -7.57
CA ILE A 97 -8.83 4.83 -7.43
C ILE A 97 -10.04 4.83 -6.49
N ASN A 98 -9.92 5.41 -5.29
CA ASN A 98 -10.97 5.49 -4.25
C ASN A 98 -11.77 4.19 -4.05
N LYS A 99 -11.08 3.05 -3.96
CA LYS A 99 -11.72 1.75 -3.78
C LYS A 99 -11.59 1.29 -2.34
N THR A 100 -12.73 0.99 -1.71
CA THR A 100 -12.81 0.48 -0.34
C THR A 100 -13.07 -1.03 -0.33
N VAL A 101 -12.41 -1.74 0.57
CA VAL A 101 -12.62 -3.17 0.87
C VAL A 101 -12.68 -3.35 2.39
N THR A 102 -13.67 -4.10 2.85
CA THR A 102 -13.82 -4.47 4.26
C THR A 102 -13.20 -5.85 4.51
N SER A 103 -12.33 -5.98 5.51
CA SER A 103 -11.65 -7.23 5.88
C SER A 103 -11.15 -7.18 7.32
N GLY A 104 -11.28 -8.27 8.08
CA GLY A 104 -10.70 -8.41 9.43
C GLY A 104 -11.12 -7.36 10.46
N GLY A 105 -12.34 -6.80 10.36
CA GLY A 105 -12.81 -5.73 11.24
C GLY A 105 -12.34 -4.33 10.85
N TYR A 106 -11.75 -4.16 9.67
CA TYR A 106 -11.30 -2.89 9.13
C TYR A 106 -11.94 -2.57 7.78
N GLU A 107 -12.05 -1.28 7.49
CA GLU A 107 -12.34 -0.75 6.16
C GLU A 107 -11.06 -0.13 5.60
N VAL A 108 -10.54 -0.70 4.50
CA VAL A 108 -9.31 -0.28 3.85
C VAL A 108 -9.66 0.38 2.52
N THR A 109 -9.19 1.60 2.30
CA THR A 109 -9.42 2.33 1.04
C THR A 109 -8.09 2.65 0.35
N LEU A 110 -7.96 2.24 -0.91
CA LEU A 110 -6.89 2.72 -1.80
C LEU A 110 -7.37 3.98 -2.52
N HIS A 111 -6.76 5.12 -2.21
CA HIS A 111 -7.14 6.43 -2.72
C HIS A 111 -6.58 6.68 -4.11
N GLY A 112 -5.26 6.52 -4.28
CA GLY A 112 -4.62 6.72 -5.56
C GLY A 112 -3.12 6.48 -5.52
N ILE A 113 -2.52 6.55 -6.71
CA ILE A 113 -1.10 6.28 -6.96
C ILE A 113 -0.54 7.29 -7.96
N VAL A 114 0.72 7.68 -7.76
CA VAL A 114 1.50 8.48 -8.71
C VAL A 114 2.91 7.90 -8.83
N SER A 115 3.42 7.81 -10.06
CA SER A 115 4.73 7.23 -10.36
C SER A 115 5.31 7.83 -11.64
N GLY A 116 6.60 7.65 -11.86
CA GLY A 116 7.22 7.88 -13.16
C GLY A 116 7.06 9.31 -13.65
N ALA A 117 6.37 9.46 -14.78
CA ALA A 117 6.14 10.75 -15.43
C ALA A 117 5.43 11.76 -14.52
N GLY A 118 4.54 11.31 -13.62
CA GLY A 118 3.82 12.18 -12.69
C GLY A 118 4.68 12.79 -11.59
N LEU A 119 5.94 12.35 -11.48
CA LEU A 119 6.92 12.85 -10.53
C LEU A 119 8.04 13.69 -11.19
N ARG A 120 7.98 13.90 -12.51
CA ARG A 120 9.02 14.64 -13.25
C ARG A 120 9.11 16.09 -12.77
N GLY A 121 10.33 16.56 -12.57
CA GLY A 121 10.61 17.93 -12.14
C GLY A 121 10.49 18.15 -10.63
N LEU A 122 10.28 17.09 -9.85
CA LEU A 122 10.25 17.16 -8.38
C LEU A 122 11.62 16.85 -7.75
N ASP A 123 12.68 16.69 -8.54
CA ASP A 123 14.03 16.36 -8.06
C ASP A 123 14.56 17.40 -7.06
N ALA A 124 14.27 18.69 -7.30
CA ALA A 124 14.63 19.78 -6.39
C ALA A 124 13.92 19.70 -5.02
N SER A 125 12.84 18.92 -4.95
CA SER A 125 12.12 18.61 -3.71
C SER A 125 12.57 17.29 -3.08
N GLY A 126 13.59 16.63 -3.63
CA GLY A 126 14.10 15.34 -3.15
C GLY A 126 13.30 14.12 -3.63
N ILE A 127 12.32 14.31 -4.53
CA ILE A 127 11.45 13.25 -5.04
C ILE A 127 11.95 12.83 -6.42
N SER A 128 12.45 11.60 -6.52
CA SER A 128 12.94 11.04 -7.78
C SER A 128 11.78 10.55 -8.65
N SER A 129 11.88 10.78 -9.96
CA SER A 129 10.91 10.23 -10.93
C SER A 129 10.94 8.71 -11.08
N ASP A 130 11.97 8.03 -10.55
CA ASP A 130 12.04 6.56 -10.49
C ASP A 130 11.33 5.96 -9.27
N ARG A 131 10.47 6.72 -8.58
CA ARG A 131 9.71 6.28 -7.40
C ARG A 131 8.23 6.04 -7.72
N THR A 132 7.54 5.42 -6.77
CA THR A 132 6.09 5.24 -6.74
C THR A 132 5.57 5.68 -5.39
N TYR A 133 4.49 6.45 -5.37
CA TYR A 133 3.78 6.85 -4.16
C TYR A 133 2.32 6.41 -4.22
N ALA A 134 1.80 5.83 -3.13
CA ALA A 134 0.39 5.46 -3.04
C ALA A 134 -0.19 5.87 -1.69
N VAL A 135 -1.49 6.19 -1.67
CA VAL A 135 -2.20 6.55 -0.44
C VAL A 135 -3.26 5.52 -0.11
N VAL A 136 -3.20 4.98 1.11
CA VAL A 136 -4.17 4.06 1.68
C VAL A 136 -4.71 4.64 2.98
N SER A 137 -5.99 4.43 3.26
CA SER A 137 -6.56 4.66 4.58
C SER A 137 -7.12 3.40 5.21
N VAL A 138 -7.08 3.35 6.55
CA VAL A 138 -7.62 2.26 7.35
C VAL A 138 -8.50 2.85 8.46
N ALA A 139 -9.73 2.37 8.55
CA ALA A 139 -10.68 2.68 9.62
C ALA A 139 -11.14 1.38 10.29
N ARG A 140 -11.48 1.42 11.58
CA ARG A 140 -12.11 0.27 12.26
C ARG A 140 -13.59 0.22 11.86
N GLN A 141 -14.06 -0.97 11.52
CA GLN A 141 -15.45 -1.19 11.07
C GLN A 141 -16.48 -0.92 12.18
N ASP A 142 -16.07 -1.04 13.45
CA ASP A 142 -16.91 -0.71 14.61
C ASP A 142 -17.04 0.81 14.86
N GLY A 143 -16.34 1.64 14.07
CA GLY A 143 -16.35 3.09 14.19
C GLY A 143 -15.47 3.66 15.30
N SER A 144 -14.72 2.82 16.03
CA SER A 144 -13.74 3.30 16.99
C SER A 144 -12.53 3.93 16.28
N PRO A 145 -11.94 4.99 16.84
CA PRO A 145 -10.84 5.70 16.18
C PRO A 145 -9.57 4.84 16.14
N MET A 146 -8.82 4.95 15.05
CA MET A 146 -7.43 4.52 15.00
C MET A 146 -6.59 5.32 16.01
N PRO A 147 -5.63 4.69 16.72
CA PRO A 147 -4.73 5.42 17.63
C PRO A 147 -3.88 6.44 16.88
N LYS A 148 -3.77 7.66 17.39
CA LYS A 148 -2.87 8.68 16.83
C LYS A 148 -1.41 8.26 17.06
N THR A 149 -0.50 8.81 16.26
CA THR A 149 0.96 8.58 16.39
C THR A 149 1.52 8.98 17.77
N SER A 150 0.83 9.86 18.50
CA SER A 150 1.15 10.26 19.88
C SER A 150 0.63 9.31 20.96
N ASP A 151 -0.29 8.41 20.62
CA ASP A 151 -1.00 7.60 21.60
C ASP A 151 -0.16 6.35 21.98
N PRO A 152 -0.18 5.90 23.24
CA PRO A 152 0.52 4.68 23.67
C PRO A 152 0.07 3.40 22.93
N GLU A 153 -1.14 3.43 22.36
CA GLU A 153 -1.73 2.36 21.55
C GLU A 153 -1.22 2.34 20.11
N TYR A 154 -0.53 3.39 19.66
CA TYR A 154 0.08 3.44 18.35
C TYR A 154 1.07 2.30 18.14
N GLY A 155 1.03 1.68 16.96
CA GLY A 155 1.92 0.59 16.59
C GLY A 155 1.64 -0.76 17.25
N LYS A 156 0.68 -0.87 18.18
CA LYS A 156 0.28 -2.17 18.78
C LYS A 156 -0.37 -3.11 17.75
N ASP A 157 -1.15 -2.54 16.83
CA ASP A 157 -1.78 -3.24 15.70
C ASP A 157 -1.20 -2.71 14.39
N PRO A 158 0.02 -3.11 13.98
CA PRO A 158 0.64 -2.60 12.78
C PRO A 158 -0.02 -3.16 11.51
N PHE A 159 0.14 -2.40 10.42
CA PHE A 159 -0.23 -2.83 9.08
C PHE A 159 1.01 -3.02 8.22
N PHE A 160 0.95 -4.00 7.32
CA PHE A 160 1.81 -4.12 6.18
C PHE A 160 1.08 -3.53 4.98
N VAL A 161 1.71 -2.59 4.27
CA VAL A 161 1.19 -2.00 3.03
C VAL A 161 2.30 -2.06 2.00
N SER A 162 2.11 -2.82 0.91
CA SER A 162 3.18 -3.07 -0.05
C SER A 162 2.66 -3.27 -1.46
N PRO A 163 3.34 -2.73 -2.49
CA PRO A 163 3.18 -3.26 -3.83
C PRO A 163 3.70 -4.71 -3.85
N LEU A 164 3.00 -5.60 -4.54
CA LEU A 164 3.43 -6.96 -4.83
C LEU A 164 3.32 -7.20 -6.33
N ILE A 165 4.27 -7.91 -6.93
CA ILE A 165 4.31 -8.11 -8.39
C ILE A 165 3.77 -9.50 -8.74
N LYS A 166 2.83 -9.57 -9.68
CA LYS A 166 2.30 -10.86 -10.17
C LYS A 166 3.43 -11.71 -10.75
N GLY A 167 3.43 -13.00 -10.43
CA GLY A 167 4.48 -13.92 -10.88
C GLY A 167 5.76 -13.89 -10.05
N LEU A 168 5.86 -13.03 -9.04
CA LEU A 168 7.04 -12.93 -8.17
C LEU A 168 6.69 -13.27 -6.72
N LYS A 169 7.66 -13.89 -6.03
CA LYS A 169 7.52 -14.30 -4.64
C LYS A 169 7.42 -13.06 -3.73
N PRO A 170 6.30 -12.87 -2.99
CA PRO A 170 6.09 -11.68 -2.16
C PRO A 170 7.14 -11.45 -1.06
N TRP A 171 7.74 -12.51 -0.54
CA TRP A 171 8.81 -12.42 0.47
C TRP A 171 10.16 -12.01 -0.13
N GLN A 172 10.32 -12.02 -1.46
CA GLN A 172 11.54 -11.56 -2.14
C GLN A 172 11.37 -10.20 -2.82
N VAL A 173 10.13 -9.85 -3.18
CA VAL A 173 9.81 -8.60 -3.89
C VAL A 173 8.60 -7.94 -3.22
N ASN A 174 8.90 -7.04 -2.30
CA ASN A 174 7.95 -6.21 -1.55
C ASN A 174 8.56 -4.84 -1.21
N ILE A 175 7.79 -4.00 -0.51
CA ILE A 175 8.16 -2.64 -0.14
C ILE A 175 9.53 -2.55 0.56
N PHE A 176 9.91 -3.52 1.39
CA PHE A 176 11.20 -3.50 2.09
C PHE A 176 12.37 -3.69 1.12
N THR A 177 12.25 -4.67 0.23
CA THR A 177 13.27 -4.93 -0.80
C THR A 177 13.29 -3.83 -1.85
N MET A 178 12.15 -3.17 -2.11
CA MET A 178 11.99 -2.11 -3.10
C MET A 178 12.30 -0.71 -2.56
N LYS A 179 13.23 -0.62 -1.59
CA LYS A 179 13.69 0.64 -0.96
C LYS A 179 12.54 1.56 -0.53
N GLY A 180 11.49 0.93 -0.01
CA GLY A 180 10.27 1.60 0.35
C GLY A 180 10.18 1.98 1.81
N GLY A 181 9.22 2.85 2.09
CA GLY A 181 8.93 3.41 3.40
C GLY A 181 7.53 3.97 3.41
N TYR A 182 7.13 4.56 4.53
CA TYR A 182 5.84 5.24 4.63
C TYR A 182 5.89 6.39 5.62
N ALA A 183 5.01 7.37 5.40
CA ALA A 183 4.60 8.36 6.37
C ALA A 183 3.13 8.08 6.75
N GLU A 184 2.79 8.29 8.02
CA GLU A 184 1.47 8.01 8.56
C GLU A 184 0.93 9.22 9.33
N THR A 185 -0.38 9.45 9.22
CA THR A 185 -1.13 10.39 10.06
C THR A 185 -2.50 9.80 10.39
N VAL A 186 -3.10 10.25 11.49
CA VAL A 186 -4.47 9.90 11.87
C VAL A 186 -5.32 11.15 11.91
N VAL A 187 -6.34 11.20 11.05
CA VAL A 187 -7.27 12.32 10.95
C VAL A 187 -8.69 11.80 11.14
N ASP A 188 -9.43 12.41 12.07
CA ASP A 188 -10.80 12.04 12.42
C ASP A 188 -10.97 10.53 12.73
N GLY A 189 -9.97 9.93 13.37
CA GLY A 189 -9.96 8.53 13.75
C GLY A 189 -9.65 7.56 12.61
N ILE A 190 -9.23 8.05 11.44
CA ILE A 190 -8.85 7.24 10.28
C ILE A 190 -7.35 7.35 10.08
N ALA A 191 -6.67 6.20 10.01
CA ALA A 191 -5.24 6.15 9.72
C ALA A 191 -5.02 6.27 8.21
N TYR A 192 -4.18 7.22 7.79
CA TYR A 192 -3.76 7.41 6.41
C TYR A 192 -2.27 7.13 6.29
N ARG A 193 -1.90 6.28 5.33
CA ARG A 193 -0.52 5.99 4.97
C ARG A 193 -0.22 6.45 3.56
N LEU A 194 0.81 7.26 3.45
CA LEU A 194 1.49 7.56 2.19
C LEU A 194 2.70 6.66 2.13
N ILE A 195 2.65 5.64 1.26
CA ILE A 195 3.79 4.74 1.04
C ILE A 195 4.65 5.27 -0.11
N GLU A 196 5.94 4.96 -0.06
CA GLU A 196 6.87 5.13 -1.17
C GLU A 196 7.66 3.85 -1.42
N CYS A 197 8.10 3.65 -2.65
CA CYS A 197 9.02 2.59 -3.06
C CYS A 197 9.63 2.91 -4.42
N ASP A 198 10.54 2.06 -4.89
CA ASP A 198 11.02 2.10 -6.26
C ASP A 198 9.88 1.98 -7.30
N GLY A 199 10.13 2.49 -8.49
CA GLY A 199 9.16 2.61 -9.58
C GLY A 199 8.54 1.26 -9.97
N VAL A 200 7.22 1.13 -9.84
CA VAL A 200 6.50 -0.13 -10.14
C VAL A 200 6.00 -0.19 -11.59
N GLU A 201 6.01 0.94 -12.32
CA GLU A 201 5.52 1.00 -13.71
C GLU A 201 6.26 0.05 -14.65
N MET A 202 7.55 -0.26 -14.38
CA MET A 202 8.32 -1.22 -15.18
C MET A 202 7.70 -2.63 -15.19
N PHE A 203 6.90 -2.98 -14.18
CA PHE A 203 6.22 -4.27 -14.04
C PHE A 203 4.76 -4.25 -14.53
N ALA A 204 4.30 -3.18 -15.18
CA ALA A 204 2.89 -3.02 -15.55
C ALA A 204 2.37 -4.11 -16.52
N ASP A 205 3.25 -4.76 -17.29
CA ASP A 205 2.92 -5.86 -18.18
C ASP A 205 2.57 -7.15 -17.43
N ARG A 206 3.25 -7.42 -16.30
CA ARG A 206 2.96 -8.51 -15.36
C ARG A 206 1.70 -8.23 -14.55
N GLY A 207 1.52 -6.97 -14.16
CA GLY A 207 0.50 -6.52 -13.22
C GLY A 207 1.05 -6.42 -11.81
N VAL A 208 0.52 -5.45 -11.07
CA VAL A 208 0.98 -5.12 -9.72
C VAL A 208 -0.24 -5.06 -8.80
N TYR A 209 -0.10 -5.67 -7.63
CA TYR A 209 -1.05 -5.54 -6.54
C TYR A 209 -0.60 -4.50 -5.54
N LEU A 210 -1.53 -3.91 -4.79
CA LEU A 210 -1.25 -3.30 -3.50
C LEU A 210 -1.88 -4.17 -2.41
N ALA A 211 -1.03 -4.77 -1.59
CA ALA A 211 -1.43 -5.60 -0.46
C ALA A 211 -1.52 -4.76 0.81
N VAL A 212 -2.55 -5.02 1.61
CA VAL A 212 -2.71 -4.48 2.96
C VAL A 212 -3.06 -5.62 3.91
N SER A 213 -2.29 -5.82 4.97
CA SER A 213 -2.64 -6.75 6.04
C SER A 213 -2.42 -6.16 7.42
N SER A 214 -3.30 -6.50 8.37
CA SER A 214 -3.10 -6.17 9.79
C SER A 214 -2.25 -7.24 10.48
N GLY A 215 -1.86 -7.00 11.74
CA GLY A 215 -1.24 -8.02 12.59
C GLY A 215 0.27 -8.17 12.41
N GLY A 216 0.90 -7.32 11.59
CA GLY A 216 2.34 -7.31 11.38
C GLY A 216 2.75 -6.21 10.40
N SER A 217 3.98 -5.73 10.55
CA SER A 217 4.58 -4.77 9.60
C SER A 217 5.21 -5.44 8.39
N PHE A 218 5.35 -6.76 8.38
CA PHE A 218 6.02 -7.55 7.34
C PHE A 218 5.04 -8.39 6.53
N PHE A 219 5.51 -8.92 5.41
CA PHE A 219 4.72 -9.85 4.61
C PHE A 219 4.34 -11.08 5.44
N SER A 220 3.07 -11.44 5.46
CA SER A 220 2.57 -12.61 6.20
C SER A 220 2.03 -13.67 5.23
N LYS A 221 2.60 -14.88 5.31
CA LYS A 221 2.09 -16.07 4.61
C LYS A 221 0.75 -16.55 5.17
N ASP A 222 0.40 -16.13 6.40
CA ASP A 222 -0.91 -16.40 6.97
C ASP A 222 -1.98 -15.47 6.37
N ALA A 223 -1.62 -14.24 6.02
CA ALA A 223 -2.52 -13.26 5.41
C ALA A 223 -2.69 -13.44 3.90
N PHE A 224 -1.64 -13.87 3.19
CA PHE A 224 -1.66 -14.02 1.73
C PHE A 224 -1.12 -15.38 1.28
N VAL A 225 -1.86 -16.02 0.38
CA VAL A 225 -1.46 -17.25 -0.30
C VAL A 225 -0.80 -16.89 -1.62
N TYR A 226 0.41 -17.42 -1.84
CA TYR A 226 1.10 -17.37 -3.12
C TYR A 226 1.06 -18.74 -3.78
N ASP A 227 0.54 -18.81 -5.01
CA ASP A 227 0.56 -20.03 -5.82
C ASP A 227 1.88 -20.11 -6.58
N GLU A 228 2.73 -21.07 -6.24
CA GLU A 228 4.03 -21.23 -6.91
C GLU A 228 3.93 -21.65 -8.38
N GLN A 229 2.81 -22.25 -8.81
CA GLN A 229 2.62 -22.68 -10.19
C GLN A 229 2.15 -21.54 -11.08
N THR A 230 1.20 -20.73 -10.60
CA THR A 230 0.60 -19.63 -11.38
C THR A 230 1.26 -18.29 -11.11
N GLY A 231 1.92 -18.14 -9.96
CA GLY A 231 2.48 -16.88 -9.48
C GLY A 231 1.44 -15.86 -9.01
N GLU A 232 0.18 -16.30 -8.85
CA GLU A 232 -0.91 -15.47 -8.35
C GLU A 232 -0.85 -15.34 -6.82
N ILE A 233 -1.28 -14.17 -6.33
CA ILE A 233 -1.36 -13.86 -4.91
C ILE A 233 -2.84 -13.64 -4.59
N ALA A 234 -3.32 -14.26 -3.51
CA ALA A 234 -4.69 -14.09 -3.03
C ALA A 234 -4.72 -13.86 -1.52
N PRO A 235 -5.66 -13.05 -1.00
CA PRO A 235 -5.93 -13.01 0.44
C PRO A 235 -6.32 -14.39 0.97
N ASN A 236 -5.80 -14.76 2.14
CA ASN A 236 -6.22 -15.98 2.83
C ASN A 236 -7.56 -15.73 3.56
N GLY A 237 -8.61 -16.44 3.14
CA GLY A 237 -9.94 -16.30 3.74
C GLY A 237 -10.05 -16.77 5.20
N ASP A 238 -9.09 -17.59 5.66
CA ASP A 238 -9.04 -18.09 7.04
C ASP A 238 -8.22 -17.18 7.97
N TYR A 239 -7.60 -16.12 7.44
CA TYR A 239 -6.84 -15.17 8.25
C TYR A 239 -7.77 -14.35 9.15
N ALA A 240 -7.49 -14.32 10.46
CA ALA A 240 -8.32 -13.61 11.43
C ALA A 240 -8.20 -12.08 11.32
N GLY A 241 -7.06 -11.58 10.83
CA GLY A 241 -6.82 -10.16 10.60
C GLY A 241 -7.34 -9.68 9.25
N ALA A 242 -7.09 -8.40 8.93
CA ALA A 242 -7.33 -7.88 7.60
C ALA A 242 -6.31 -8.45 6.63
N ALA A 243 -6.79 -8.91 5.48
CA ALA A 243 -5.99 -9.22 4.30
C ALA A 243 -6.74 -8.69 3.07
N VAL A 244 -6.15 -7.70 2.40
CA VAL A 244 -6.74 -7.00 1.26
C VAL A 244 -5.73 -6.92 0.13
N LEU A 245 -6.20 -7.15 -1.10
CA LEU A 245 -5.39 -7.06 -2.30
C LEU A 245 -6.13 -6.21 -3.34
N PHE A 246 -5.50 -5.12 -3.78
CA PHE A 246 -6.01 -4.26 -4.85
C PHE A 246 -5.19 -4.48 -6.12
N ASP A 247 -5.83 -4.72 -7.27
CA ASP A 247 -5.14 -4.58 -8.55
C ASP A 247 -4.83 -3.10 -8.81
N LEU A 248 -3.55 -2.78 -9.07
CA LEU A 248 -3.13 -1.45 -9.49
C LEU A 248 -3.37 -1.30 -11.00
N PRO A 249 -4.16 -0.31 -11.44
CA PRO A 249 -4.51 -0.13 -12.85
C PRO A 249 -3.39 0.62 -13.60
N LEU A 250 -2.17 0.08 -13.57
CA LEU A 250 -1.02 0.66 -14.26
C LEU A 250 -1.17 0.51 -15.78
N ASP A 251 -0.75 1.53 -16.53
CA ASP A 251 -0.73 1.46 -17.99
C ASP A 251 0.38 0.52 -18.46
N LYS A 252 -0.02 -0.57 -19.12
CA LYS A 252 0.90 -1.58 -19.67
C LYS A 252 1.89 -0.99 -20.68
N VAL A 253 1.58 0.13 -21.33
CA VAL A 253 2.49 0.80 -22.26
C VAL A 253 3.70 1.39 -21.53
N LYS A 254 3.59 1.64 -20.22
CA LYS A 254 4.71 2.11 -19.38
C LYS A 254 5.58 0.98 -18.84
N ALA A 255 5.23 -0.27 -19.11
CA ALA A 255 6.06 -1.41 -18.75
C ALA A 255 7.41 -1.36 -19.48
N ASP A 256 8.45 -1.81 -18.79
CA ASP A 256 9.79 -1.96 -19.36
C ASP A 256 10.35 -3.31 -18.89
N PRO A 257 10.10 -4.39 -19.63
CA PRO A 257 10.55 -5.73 -19.26
C PRO A 257 12.07 -5.82 -19.09
N ALA A 258 12.85 -5.07 -19.88
CA ALA A 258 14.30 -5.08 -19.79
C ALA A 258 14.79 -4.39 -18.51
N LYS A 259 14.20 -3.25 -18.15
CA LYS A 259 14.46 -2.58 -16.86
C LYS A 259 14.01 -3.44 -15.68
N ALA A 260 12.83 -4.06 -15.76
CA ALA A 260 12.31 -4.98 -14.76
C ALA A 260 13.24 -6.18 -14.53
N ASP A 261 13.70 -6.85 -15.59
CA ASP A 261 14.61 -8.00 -15.47
C ASP A 261 16.00 -7.61 -14.97
N ALA A 262 16.50 -6.41 -15.32
CA ALA A 262 17.74 -5.88 -14.76
C ALA A 262 17.59 -5.58 -13.26
N TYR A 263 16.49 -4.94 -12.88
CA TYR A 263 16.16 -4.63 -11.48
C TYR A 263 16.06 -5.90 -10.65
N LEU A 264 15.31 -6.91 -11.11
CA LEU A 264 15.16 -8.18 -10.39
C LEU A 264 16.48 -8.94 -10.27
N ARG A 265 17.35 -8.91 -11.29
CA ARG A 265 18.68 -9.51 -11.19
C ARG A 265 19.56 -8.83 -10.16
N GLU A 266 19.43 -7.52 -9.98
CA GLU A 266 20.17 -6.81 -8.93
C GLU A 266 19.57 -7.11 -7.55
N LEU A 267 18.24 -7.05 -7.44
CA LEU A 267 17.50 -7.27 -6.20
C LEU A 267 17.69 -8.68 -5.63
N LEU A 268 17.71 -9.69 -6.51
CA LEU A 268 17.76 -11.10 -6.15
C LEU A 268 19.18 -11.70 -6.21
N LYS A 269 20.22 -10.87 -6.34
CA LYS A 269 21.60 -11.36 -6.23
C LYS A 269 21.81 -11.90 -4.84
N GLU A 270 22.18 -13.18 -4.76
CA GLU A 270 22.74 -13.73 -3.53
C GLU A 270 24.06 -13.00 -3.22
N PRO A 271 24.32 -12.65 -1.95
CA PRO A 271 25.62 -12.11 -1.56
C PRO A 271 26.69 -13.13 -1.97
N SER A 272 27.62 -12.70 -2.81
CA SER A 272 28.69 -13.58 -3.30
C SER A 272 29.52 -14.11 -2.14
N ASP A 273 29.66 -15.43 -2.04
CA ASP A 273 30.51 -16.16 -1.11
C ASP A 273 31.99 -15.72 -1.21
N GLU A 274 32.35 -14.63 -0.55
CA GLU A 274 33.71 -14.41 -0.07
C GLU A 274 33.76 -14.70 1.43
N LYS A 275 33.97 -16.00 1.71
CA LYS A 275 34.44 -16.60 2.97
C LYS A 275 33.69 -16.18 4.25
N THR A 276 32.91 -17.11 4.80
CA THR A 276 33.26 -17.77 6.07
C THR A 276 32.53 -19.12 6.15
N SER A 277 33.28 -20.19 5.89
CA SER A 277 32.96 -21.51 6.41
C SER A 277 33.26 -21.49 7.90
N GLU A 278 32.24 -21.52 8.75
CA GLU A 278 32.14 -22.46 9.87
C GLU A 278 30.81 -22.29 10.65
N ALA A 279 30.23 -23.45 10.98
CA ALA A 279 29.22 -23.72 12.01
C ALA A 279 27.72 -23.52 11.70
N SER A 280 27.14 -24.61 11.18
CA SER A 280 26.07 -25.38 11.86
C SER A 280 24.70 -24.72 12.14
N ALA A 281 23.74 -25.08 11.28
CA ALA A 281 22.35 -25.45 11.57
C ALA A 281 21.48 -24.50 12.42
N SER A 282 20.68 -23.68 11.74
CA SER A 282 19.28 -23.44 12.11
C SER A 282 18.45 -23.15 10.84
N PRO A 283 17.24 -23.70 10.66
CA PRO A 283 16.39 -23.37 9.53
C PRO A 283 15.60 -22.09 9.85
N GLY A 284 16.19 -20.93 9.55
CA GLY A 284 15.51 -19.63 9.57
C GLY A 284 15.34 -19.10 8.16
N SER A 285 14.26 -18.40 7.89
CA SER A 285 14.17 -17.54 6.71
C SER A 285 15.15 -16.36 6.84
N PRO A 286 15.55 -15.69 5.75
CA PRO A 286 16.37 -14.47 5.82
C PRO A 286 15.76 -13.37 6.73
N GLU A 287 14.45 -13.41 6.94
CA GLU A 287 13.72 -12.54 7.86
C GLU A 287 13.98 -12.91 9.32
N ASP A 288 13.99 -14.20 9.65
CA ASP A 288 14.35 -14.70 10.98
C ASP A 288 15.82 -14.38 11.30
N GLU A 289 16.70 -14.45 10.31
CA GLU A 289 18.12 -14.06 10.49
C GLU A 289 18.26 -12.57 10.80
N LEU A 290 17.48 -11.70 10.16
CA LEU A 290 17.56 -10.25 10.36
C LEU A 290 16.92 -9.80 11.68
N VAL A 291 15.84 -10.46 12.11
CA VAL A 291 15.24 -10.27 13.44
C VAL A 291 16.20 -10.75 14.54
N ASN A 292 16.74 -11.97 14.39
CA ASN A 292 17.71 -12.51 15.32
C ASN A 292 18.96 -11.62 15.40
N GLU A 293 19.40 -11.04 14.28
CA GLU A 293 20.55 -10.13 14.27
C GLU A 293 20.22 -8.78 14.93
N MET A 294 19.05 -8.19 14.70
CA MET A 294 18.64 -6.96 15.40
C MET A 294 18.44 -7.18 16.90
N GLU A 295 17.86 -8.31 17.32
CA GLU A 295 17.76 -8.68 18.74
C GLU A 295 19.14 -8.89 19.35
N ARG A 296 20.05 -9.56 18.61
CA ARG A 296 21.45 -9.73 19.02
C ARG A 296 22.15 -8.39 19.21
N LEU A 297 22.04 -7.47 18.25
CA LEU A 297 22.66 -6.14 18.34
C LEU A 297 22.06 -5.29 19.46
N ASN A 298 20.73 -5.32 19.66
CA ASN A 298 20.08 -4.64 20.78
C ASN A 298 20.53 -5.19 22.13
N SER A 299 20.72 -6.52 22.25
CA SER A 299 21.17 -7.15 23.49
C SER A 299 22.57 -6.72 23.93
N LYS A 300 23.41 -6.23 23.00
CA LYS A 300 24.76 -5.74 23.28
C LYS A 300 24.80 -4.30 23.81
N ILE A 301 23.74 -3.50 23.64
CA ILE A 301 23.72 -2.08 23.98
C ILE A 301 24.01 -1.79 25.47
N PRO A 302 23.47 -2.53 26.45
CA PRO A 302 23.73 -2.24 27.86
C PRO A 302 25.21 -2.30 28.26
N ASP A 303 25.98 -3.18 27.60
CA ASP A 303 27.40 -3.40 27.88
C ASP A 303 28.32 -2.72 26.85
N ALA A 304 27.75 -2.02 25.86
CA ALA A 304 28.49 -1.41 24.77
C ALA A 304 29.30 -0.20 25.24
N LYS A 305 30.50 -0.05 24.67
CA LYS A 305 31.38 1.09 24.97
C LYS A 305 31.00 2.29 24.09
N VAL A 306 30.91 3.46 24.70
CA VAL A 306 30.77 4.71 23.94
C VAL A 306 32.09 4.97 23.20
N LEU A 307 32.01 5.24 21.89
CA LEU A 307 33.16 5.66 21.11
C LEU A 307 33.61 7.04 21.60
N GLU A 308 34.85 7.14 22.10
CA GLU A 308 35.37 8.39 22.67
C GLU A 308 35.33 9.53 21.65
N GLY A 309 34.85 10.70 22.09
CA GLY A 309 34.70 11.88 21.24
C GLY A 309 33.43 11.90 20.37
N SER A 310 32.67 10.80 20.29
CA SER A 310 31.41 10.76 19.51
C SER A 310 30.23 11.46 20.19
N VAL A 311 30.35 11.82 21.47
CA VAL A 311 29.29 12.52 22.22
C VAL A 311 29.27 13.99 21.82
N LEU A 312 28.37 14.36 20.93
CA LEU A 312 28.27 15.71 20.38
C LEU A 312 26.85 16.27 20.59
N GLU A 313 26.78 17.57 20.85
CA GLU A 313 25.53 18.32 20.68
C GLU A 313 25.21 18.39 19.19
N VAL A 314 23.96 18.10 18.84
CA VAL A 314 23.54 18.02 17.44
C VAL A 314 23.24 19.41 16.88
N GLY A 315 23.47 19.59 15.59
CA GLY A 315 22.99 20.76 14.86
C GLY A 315 21.51 20.62 14.48
N TYR A 316 20.94 21.71 13.97
CA TYR A 316 19.62 21.69 13.32
C TYR A 316 19.74 22.26 11.92
N ASP A 317 19.09 21.62 10.94
CA ASP A 317 18.97 22.18 9.60
C ASP A 317 17.89 23.29 9.53
N GLY A 318 17.78 23.95 8.38
CA GLY A 318 16.77 25.00 8.16
C GLY A 318 15.31 24.52 8.19
N LYS A 319 15.09 23.21 8.36
CA LYS A 319 13.78 22.56 8.48
C LYS A 319 13.51 22.04 9.91
N GLY A 320 14.45 22.22 10.84
CA GLY A 320 14.33 21.76 12.23
C GLY A 320 14.71 20.30 12.45
N ASN A 321 15.33 19.64 11.48
CA ASN A 321 15.84 18.27 11.65
C ASN A 321 17.14 18.30 12.45
N ILE A 322 17.31 17.33 13.34
CA ILE A 322 18.58 17.02 13.99
C ILE A 322 19.60 16.60 12.93
N VAL A 323 20.76 17.22 12.97
CA VAL A 323 21.92 16.90 12.15
C VAL A 323 23.06 16.44 13.06
N TYR A 324 23.47 15.19 12.90
CA TYR A 324 24.61 14.63 13.60
C TYR A 324 25.73 14.29 12.62
N ASP A 325 26.90 14.88 12.88
CA ASP A 325 28.10 14.75 12.08
C ASP A 325 29.27 14.28 12.94
N TYR A 326 29.77 13.09 12.68
CA TYR A 326 30.96 12.57 13.36
C TYR A 326 31.70 11.56 12.48
N ASP A 327 32.99 11.82 12.20
CA ASP A 327 33.90 10.88 11.51
C ASP A 327 33.32 10.20 10.25
N GLY A 328 32.73 11.01 9.37
CA GLY A 328 32.12 10.55 8.11
C GLY A 328 30.67 10.05 8.24
N TRP A 329 30.11 9.98 9.45
CA TRP A 329 28.69 9.76 9.69
C TRP A 329 27.94 11.08 9.59
N HIS A 330 27.05 11.19 8.62
CA HIS A 330 26.13 12.30 8.48
C HIS A 330 24.69 11.77 8.58
N VAL A 331 24.00 12.11 9.66
CA VAL A 331 22.64 11.65 9.94
C VAL A 331 21.72 12.83 10.14
N VAL A 332 20.71 12.93 9.28
CA VAL A 332 19.61 13.90 9.38
C VAL A 332 18.34 13.18 9.83
N ARG A 333 17.72 13.63 10.92
CA ARG A 333 16.53 13.02 11.52
C ARG A 333 15.55 14.05 12.08
N LEU A 334 14.26 13.74 12.00
CA LEU A 334 13.22 14.52 12.66
C LEU A 334 13.27 14.27 14.17
N ALA A 335 13.39 15.33 14.98
CA ALA A 335 13.43 15.22 16.44
C ALA A 335 12.20 14.53 17.02
N GLU A 336 11.03 14.76 16.43
CA GLU A 336 9.75 14.17 16.83
C GLU A 336 9.68 12.65 16.57
N THR A 337 10.52 12.11 15.67
CA THR A 337 10.60 10.65 15.44
C THR A 337 11.49 9.94 16.45
N LEU A 338 12.32 10.68 17.19
CA LEU A 338 13.29 10.15 18.13
C LEU A 338 12.84 10.30 19.59
N PHE A 339 12.06 11.34 19.90
CA PHE A 339 11.64 11.64 21.26
C PHE A 339 10.13 11.84 21.33
N THR A 340 9.50 11.17 22.28
CA THR A 340 8.10 11.47 22.64
C THR A 340 8.01 12.85 23.32
N GLU A 341 6.81 13.46 23.28
CA GLU A 341 6.58 14.77 23.88
C GLU A 341 6.87 14.73 25.40
N GLY A 342 7.79 15.58 25.86
CA GLY A 342 8.25 15.59 27.25
C GLY A 342 9.32 14.55 27.63
N GLN A 343 9.76 13.67 26.72
CA GLN A 343 10.82 12.71 27.01
C GLN A 343 12.19 13.39 27.14
N THR A 344 12.86 13.17 28.27
CA THR A 344 14.19 13.72 28.58
C THR A 344 15.05 12.72 29.32
N GLY A 345 16.36 12.73 29.12
CA GLY A 345 17.36 11.97 29.89
C GLY A 345 17.64 10.55 29.42
N GLU A 346 16.81 9.98 28.54
CA GLU A 346 17.01 8.64 27.98
C GLU A 346 17.76 8.66 26.64
N TRP A 347 18.57 7.62 26.41
CA TRP A 347 19.25 7.41 25.13
C TRP A 347 18.44 6.46 24.25
N VAL A 348 17.95 6.99 23.13
CA VAL A 348 17.16 6.26 22.13
C VAL A 348 18.07 5.80 21.00
N VAL A 349 17.94 4.55 20.59
CA VAL A 349 18.67 3.99 19.45
C VAL A 349 18.03 4.47 18.15
N ALA A 350 18.80 5.15 17.31
CA ALA A 350 18.34 5.66 16.02
C ALA A 350 18.74 4.78 14.83
N GLY A 351 19.65 3.84 15.03
CA GLY A 351 20.03 2.87 14.01
C GLY A 351 21.33 2.15 14.32
N PHE A 352 21.57 1.09 13.55
CA PHE A 352 22.80 0.30 13.57
C PHE A 352 23.53 0.43 12.23
N SER A 353 24.85 0.30 12.27
CA SER A 353 25.68 0.06 11.09
C SER A 353 26.68 -1.04 11.39
N GLY A 354 27.05 -1.83 10.40
CA GLY A 354 28.16 -2.78 10.51
C GLY A 354 29.13 -2.61 9.35
N ASP A 355 30.42 -2.77 9.64
CA ASP A 355 31.48 -2.94 8.65
C ASP A 355 32.46 -4.02 9.15
N ASP A 356 33.54 -4.28 8.40
CA ASP A 356 34.57 -5.27 8.75
C ASP A 356 35.28 -4.99 10.10
N SER A 357 35.11 -3.80 10.68
CA SER A 357 35.67 -3.40 11.97
C SER A 357 34.72 -3.63 13.16
N GLY A 358 33.47 -4.03 12.91
CA GLY A 358 32.47 -4.33 13.93
C GLY A 358 31.16 -3.58 13.75
N TYR A 359 30.22 -3.81 14.67
CA TYR A 359 28.92 -3.14 14.67
C TYR A 359 28.93 -1.90 15.55
N LYS A 360 28.17 -0.88 15.13
CA LYS A 360 28.02 0.39 15.82
C LYS A 360 26.53 0.73 15.96
N ALA A 361 26.14 1.33 17.09
CA ALA A 361 24.81 1.90 17.26
C ALA A 361 24.90 3.42 17.41
N LEU A 362 24.00 4.14 16.75
CA LEU A 362 23.81 5.57 16.96
C LEU A 362 22.69 5.77 17.98
N GLN A 363 22.95 6.57 19.01
CA GLN A 363 21.96 6.95 19.99
C GLN A 363 21.81 8.46 20.11
N PHE A 364 20.60 8.91 20.43
CA PHE A 364 20.31 10.30 20.78
C PHE A 364 19.69 10.40 22.16
N SER A 365 20.00 11.47 22.89
CA SER A 365 19.30 11.85 24.12
C SER A 365 18.93 13.33 24.05
N LYS A 366 17.85 13.69 24.73
CA LYS A 366 17.38 15.07 24.88
C LYS A 366 17.41 15.42 26.36
N ASP A 367 18.02 16.52 26.75
CA ASP A 367 18.01 16.96 28.16
C ASP A 367 16.76 17.79 28.51
N GLU A 368 16.63 18.17 29.79
CA GLU A 368 15.52 18.96 30.31
C GLU A 368 15.42 20.36 29.68
N GLN A 369 16.51 20.85 29.09
CA GLN A 369 16.58 22.13 28.38
C GLN A 369 16.28 21.99 26.89
N GLY A 370 16.00 20.77 26.41
CA GLY A 370 15.70 20.46 25.02
C GLY A 370 16.95 20.32 24.14
N VAL A 371 18.15 20.32 24.72
CA VAL A 371 19.40 20.14 23.97
C VAL A 371 19.53 18.65 23.64
N VAL A 372 19.76 18.36 22.37
CA VAL A 372 19.90 16.98 21.88
C VAL A 372 21.38 16.66 21.71
N LYS A 373 21.80 15.50 22.21
CA LYS A 373 23.14 14.94 22.03
C LYS A 373 23.08 13.62 21.30
N GLY A 374 23.97 13.42 20.33
CA GLY A 374 24.20 12.14 19.67
C GLY A 374 25.45 11.45 20.24
N ARG A 375 25.50 10.11 20.19
CA ARG A 375 26.69 9.32 20.49
C ARG A 375 26.72 8.03 19.68
N ILE A 376 27.92 7.50 19.48
CA ILE A 376 28.13 6.19 18.85
C ILE A 376 28.55 5.18 19.91
N LEU A 377 27.94 3.99 19.90
CA LEU A 377 28.33 2.84 20.69
C LEU A 377 29.06 1.82 19.81
N LEU A 378 30.11 1.21 20.34
CA LEU A 378 30.82 0.07 19.76
C LEU A 378 30.20 -1.23 20.31
N LEU A 379 29.68 -2.07 19.41
CA LEU A 379 28.97 -3.31 19.71
C LEU A 379 29.87 -4.53 19.41
N ASP A 380 31.03 -4.58 20.07
CA ASP A 380 31.99 -5.70 19.95
C ASP A 380 31.35 -7.06 20.24
#